data_AF-A0A259S983-F1
#
_entry.id   AF-A0A259S983-F1
#
_cell.length_a   1.000
_cell.length_b   1.000
_cell.length_c   1.000
_cell.angle_alpha   90.00
_cell.angle_beta   90.00
_cell.angle_gamma   90.00
#
_symmetry.space_group_name_H-M   'P 1'
#
loop_
_entity.id
_entity.type
_entity.pdbx_description
1 polymer ?
#
loop_
_entity_poly.entity_id
_entity_poly.type
_entity_poly.pdbx_seq_one_letter_code
_entity_poly.pdbx_strand_id
1 'polypeptide(L)'
;MTTKFLWCGERICEARDNSDNVLARYYAQGERHGSTIAYYAQDQIGSVVATVDPQGQITSRLRYDSYGTLTSSSGTLPDYRYAGLYVHPQSSLYLATYRAYDPKIGRWLSRDPIRETGGINLYAYVTSNPVINIDPKGLDIWIEGPSGSEPSFHQSVNVGNMNGYYDSYSFGMDGHGIEGKVYRDHDPGGRSTATMILGGR
;
A
#
# COMPACT_ATOMS: atom_id res chain seq x y z
N MET A 1 -2.37 18.29 21.68
CA MET A 1 -2.12 19.06 20.45
C MET A 1 -2.90 18.41 19.32
N THR A 2 -3.60 19.19 18.52
CA THR A 2 -4.37 18.70 17.37
C THR A 2 -3.54 18.92 16.10
N THR A 3 -3.43 17.91 15.25
CA THR A 3 -2.77 18.01 13.94
C THR A 3 -3.84 17.98 12.86
N LYS A 4 -3.76 18.91 11.90
CA LYS A 4 -4.59 18.91 10.70
C LYS A 4 -3.81 18.30 9.54
N PHE A 5 -4.46 17.50 8.71
CA PHE A 5 -3.83 16.88 7.54
C PHE A 5 -4.40 17.44 6.25
N LEU A 6 -3.51 17.82 5.33
CA LEU A 6 -3.86 18.12 3.95
C LEU A 6 -3.65 16.86 3.11
N TRP A 7 -4.67 16.50 2.34
CA TRP A 7 -4.66 15.32 1.47
C TRP A 7 -4.48 15.76 0.02
N CYS A 8 -3.56 15.10 -0.69
CA CYS A 8 -3.32 15.29 -2.10
C CYS A 8 -3.71 13.99 -2.81
N GLY A 9 -4.95 13.91 -3.29
CA GLY A 9 -5.55 12.64 -3.71
C GLY A 9 -5.76 11.73 -2.49
N GLU A 10 -5.20 10.53 -2.53
CA GLU A 10 -5.39 9.49 -1.50
C GLU A 10 -4.25 9.43 -0.46
N ARG A 11 -3.28 10.34 -0.51
CA ARG A 11 -2.14 10.40 0.43
C ARG A 11 -2.11 11.72 1.18
N ILE A 12 -1.65 11.68 2.43
CA ILE A 12 -1.36 12.89 3.21
C ILE A 12 -0.11 13.55 2.61
N CYS A 13 -0.23 14.82 2.22
CA CYS A 13 0.88 15.59 1.67
C CYS A 13 1.41 16.66 2.62
N GLU A 14 0.61 17.13 3.59
CA GLU A 14 1.11 18.00 4.66
C GLU A 14 0.45 17.70 6.01
N ALA A 15 1.22 17.89 7.08
CA ALA A 15 0.72 17.99 8.45
C ALA A 15 0.87 19.43 8.95
N ARG A 16 -0.17 19.96 9.61
CA ARG A 16 -0.23 21.34 10.08
C ARG A 16 -0.70 21.42 11.53
N ASP A 17 -0.28 22.46 12.24
CA ASP A 17 -0.79 22.76 13.58
C ASP A 17 -2.16 23.45 13.53
N ASN A 18 -2.69 23.83 14.70
CA ASN A 18 -3.99 24.51 14.79
C ASN A 18 -4.00 25.92 14.19
N SER A 19 -2.84 26.56 14.09
CA SER A 19 -2.62 27.89 13.50
C SER A 19 -2.27 27.81 12.01
N ASP A 20 -2.42 26.64 11.39
CA ASP A 20 -2.14 26.33 9.99
C ASP A 20 -0.66 26.46 9.58
N ASN A 21 0.26 26.50 10.56
CA ASN A 21 1.70 26.38 10.28
C ASN A 21 2.02 24.95 9.81
N VAL A 22 2.86 24.84 8.78
CA VAL A 22 3.28 23.56 8.22
C VAL A 22 4.30 22.90 9.15
N LEU A 23 3.95 21.73 9.69
CA LEU A 23 4.82 20.89 10.50
C LEU A 23 5.69 19.99 9.62
N ALA A 24 5.05 19.33 8.65
CA ALA A 24 5.71 18.40 7.74
C ALA A 24 5.10 18.44 6.34
N ARG A 25 5.92 18.15 5.33
CA ARG A 25 5.51 17.87 3.96
C ARG A 25 5.97 16.49 3.57
N TYR A 26 5.10 15.75 2.88
CA TYR A 26 5.35 14.37 2.49
C TYR A 26 5.38 14.25 0.97
N TYR A 27 6.34 13.48 0.48
CA TYR A 27 6.58 13.20 -0.93
C TYR A 27 6.64 11.68 -1.14
N ALA A 28 6.65 11.23 -2.40
CA ALA A 28 6.69 9.80 -2.69
C ALA A 28 8.02 9.15 -2.22
N GLN A 29 9.13 9.89 -2.26
CA GLN A 29 10.48 9.40 -1.96
C GLN A 29 11.08 10.01 -0.68
N GLY A 30 10.29 10.71 0.14
CA GLY A 30 10.81 11.33 1.35
C GLY A 30 9.83 12.25 2.04
N GLU A 31 10.30 12.87 3.11
CA GLU A 31 9.57 13.86 3.89
C GLU A 31 10.47 15.03 4.30
N ARG A 32 9.81 16.13 4.64
CA ARG A 32 10.45 17.34 5.12
C ARG A 32 9.74 17.86 6.35
N HIS A 33 10.46 17.94 7.45
CA HIS A 33 10.02 18.53 8.73
C HIS A 33 10.76 19.85 8.94
N GLY A 34 10.09 20.99 8.73
CA GLY A 34 10.74 22.30 8.76
C GLY A 34 11.86 22.42 7.72
N SER A 35 13.13 22.45 8.16
CA SER A 35 14.32 22.44 7.30
C SER A 35 14.95 21.06 7.12
N THR A 36 14.56 20.07 7.92
CA THR A 36 15.09 18.71 7.87
C THR A 36 14.46 17.96 6.71
N ILE A 37 15.29 17.42 5.81
CA ILE A 37 14.86 16.61 4.66
C ILE A 37 15.35 15.19 4.89
N ALA A 38 14.47 14.21 4.70
CA ALA A 38 14.77 12.80 4.79
C ALA A 38 14.27 12.09 3.52
N TYR A 39 15.17 11.45 2.79
CA TYR A 39 14.83 10.59 1.66
C TYR A 39 14.67 9.15 2.14
N TYR A 40 13.67 8.45 1.60
CA TYR A 40 13.35 7.09 1.99
C TYR A 40 14.24 6.09 1.24
N ALA A 41 14.79 5.12 1.98
CA ALA A 41 15.27 3.87 1.44
C ALA A 41 14.24 2.79 1.79
N GLN A 42 13.66 2.15 0.78
CA GLN A 42 12.50 1.28 0.91
C GLN A 42 12.81 -0.17 0.53
N ASP A 43 12.08 -1.11 1.12
CA ASP A 43 12.07 -2.53 0.71
C ASP A 43 11.09 -2.79 -0.46
N GLN A 44 10.93 -4.06 -0.84
CA GLN A 44 10.13 -4.47 -2.00
C GLN A 44 8.63 -4.15 -1.91
N ILE A 45 8.10 -3.98 -0.69
CA ILE A 45 6.70 -3.59 -0.46
C ILE A 45 6.57 -2.10 -0.13
N GLY A 46 7.66 -1.33 -0.22
CA GLY A 46 7.66 0.10 0.05
C GLY A 46 7.80 0.47 1.52
N SER A 47 8.15 -0.46 2.40
CA SER A 47 8.44 -0.14 3.80
C SER A 47 9.74 0.63 3.91
N VAL A 48 9.73 1.74 4.66
CA VAL A 48 10.94 2.54 4.87
C VAL A 48 11.88 1.82 5.85
N VAL A 49 12.99 1.27 5.35
CA VAL A 49 13.99 0.55 6.17
C VAL A 49 15.14 1.45 6.63
N ALA A 50 15.33 2.58 5.96
CA ALA A 50 16.24 3.64 6.39
C ALA A 50 15.82 4.99 5.81
N THR A 51 16.34 6.06 6.39
CA THR A 51 16.30 7.40 5.79
C THR A 51 17.68 7.97 5.62
N VAL A 52 17.86 8.82 4.60
CA VAL A 52 19.11 9.53 4.34
C VAL A 52 18.87 11.03 4.18
N ASP A 53 19.83 11.83 4.62
CA ASP A 53 19.81 13.28 4.42
C ASP A 53 20.29 13.68 2.99
N PRO A 54 20.24 14.97 2.62
CA PRO A 54 20.76 15.43 1.33
C PRO A 54 22.26 15.22 1.09
N GLN A 55 23.03 14.91 2.13
CA GLN A 55 24.45 14.56 2.06
C GLN A 55 24.67 13.04 1.96
N GLY A 56 23.59 12.25 1.87
CA GLY A 56 23.62 10.80 1.78
C GLY A 56 23.95 10.10 3.10
N GLN A 57 23.91 10.79 4.24
CA GLN A 57 24.15 10.20 5.54
C GLN A 57 22.87 9.56 6.07
N ILE A 58 23.00 8.38 6.68
CA ILE A 58 21.86 7.64 7.23
C ILE A 58 21.38 8.33 8.51
N THR A 59 20.14 8.81 8.49
CA THR A 59 19.48 9.51 9.60
C THR A 59 18.61 8.59 10.46
N SER A 60 18.15 7.47 9.89
CA SER A 60 17.41 6.45 10.64
C SER A 60 17.52 5.07 10.01
N ARG A 61 17.30 4.04 10.85
CA ARG A 61 17.19 2.63 10.42
C ARG A 61 16.01 2.00 11.13
N LEU A 62 15.23 1.21 10.40
CA LEU A 62 14.04 0.54 10.87
C LEU A 62 14.09 -0.93 10.42
N ARG A 63 13.64 -1.84 11.28
CA ARG A 63 13.38 -3.24 10.94
C ARG A 63 11.99 -3.62 11.41
N TYR A 64 11.31 -4.37 10.57
CA TYR A 64 9.95 -4.84 10.80
C TYR A 64 9.93 -6.37 10.91
N ASP A 65 8.93 -6.91 11.59
CA ASP A 65 8.49 -8.27 11.30
C ASP A 65 7.66 -8.30 10.00
N SER A 66 7.17 -9.48 9.62
CA SER A 66 6.40 -9.63 8.38
C SER A 66 5.06 -8.89 8.40
N TYR A 67 4.54 -8.46 9.55
CA TYR A 67 3.26 -7.75 9.67
C TYR A 67 3.45 -6.26 10.00
N GLY A 68 4.68 -5.76 9.98
CA GLY A 68 4.98 -4.34 10.14
C GLY A 68 5.17 -3.87 11.59
N THR A 69 5.27 -4.79 12.55
CA THR A 69 5.70 -4.44 13.92
C THR A 69 7.19 -4.11 13.89
N LEU A 70 7.57 -2.94 14.42
CA LEU A 70 8.99 -2.58 14.54
C LEU A 70 9.71 -3.50 15.52
N THR A 71 10.69 -4.25 15.02
CA THR A 71 11.56 -5.13 15.83
C THR A 71 12.83 -4.42 16.29
N SER A 72 13.28 -3.42 15.55
CA SER A 72 14.34 -2.50 15.97
C SER A 72 14.25 -1.19 15.20
N SER A 73 14.65 -0.09 15.84
CA SER A 73 14.69 1.22 15.19
C SER A 73 15.73 2.13 15.84
N SER A 74 16.30 3.06 15.07
CA SER A 74 17.26 4.05 15.57
C SER A 74 17.18 5.34 14.77
N GLY A 75 17.61 6.45 15.37
CA GLY A 75 17.60 7.78 14.75
C GLY A 75 16.22 8.43 14.71
N THR A 76 16.06 9.42 13.84
CA THR A 76 14.79 10.15 13.65
C THR A 76 13.87 9.36 12.73
N LEU A 77 12.85 8.73 13.30
CA LEU A 77 11.97 7.85 12.52
C LEU A 77 11.06 8.67 11.59
N PRO A 78 10.91 8.25 10.33
CA PRO A 78 9.99 8.90 9.40
C PRO A 78 8.53 8.66 9.82
N ASP A 79 7.60 9.45 9.27
CA ASP A 79 6.16 9.27 9.53
C ASP A 79 5.54 8.22 8.61
N TYR A 80 5.97 8.16 7.36
CA TYR A 80 5.67 7.03 6.47
C TYR A 80 6.65 5.90 6.72
N ARG A 81 6.12 4.70 6.94
CA ARG A 81 6.89 3.55 7.45
C ARG A 81 6.54 2.28 6.70
N TYR A 82 5.90 1.32 7.36
CA TYR A 82 5.61 0.00 6.81
C TYR A 82 4.65 0.08 5.62
N ALA A 83 4.95 -0.65 4.55
CA ALA A 83 4.17 -0.69 3.31
C ALA A 83 3.82 0.70 2.74
N GLY A 84 4.66 1.71 2.99
CA GLY A 84 4.42 3.09 2.55
C GLY A 84 3.19 3.76 3.17
N LEU A 85 2.73 3.29 4.35
CA LEU A 85 1.62 3.84 5.12
C LEU A 85 2.11 4.83 6.19
N TYR A 86 1.27 5.83 6.47
CA TYR A 86 1.52 6.83 7.51
C TYR A 86 1.24 6.22 8.89
N VAL A 87 2.17 6.34 9.85
CA VAL A 87 1.93 5.90 11.22
C VAL A 87 1.29 7.02 12.04
N HIS A 88 0.18 6.73 12.72
CA HIS A 88 -0.38 7.63 13.71
C HIS A 88 0.39 7.48 15.03
N PRO A 89 1.16 8.49 15.50
CA PRO A 89 2.10 8.32 16.61
C PRO A 89 1.46 7.85 17.92
N GLN A 90 0.27 8.36 18.25
CA GLN A 90 -0.38 8.11 19.53
C GLN A 90 -0.96 6.70 19.65
N SER A 91 -1.43 6.13 18.53
CA SER A 91 -2.00 4.77 18.53
C SER A 91 -1.05 3.72 17.96
N SER A 92 0.03 4.15 17.30
CA SER A 92 0.94 3.27 16.55
C SER A 92 0.26 2.47 15.43
N LEU A 93 -0.88 2.96 14.94
CA LEU A 93 -1.61 2.36 13.82
C LEU A 93 -1.08 2.90 12.50
N TYR A 94 -1.05 2.06 11.48
CA TYR A 94 -0.79 2.49 10.11
C TYR A 94 -2.10 2.92 9.44
N LEU A 95 -2.12 4.10 8.84
CA LEU A 95 -3.29 4.68 8.22
C LEU A 95 -3.22 4.49 6.71
N ALA A 96 -4.14 3.69 6.18
CA ALA A 96 -4.50 3.69 4.78
C ALA A 96 -5.70 4.65 4.57
N THR A 97 -6.06 4.91 3.32
CA THR A 97 -7.12 5.86 2.97
C THR A 97 -8.46 5.52 3.65
N TYR A 98 -8.83 4.23 3.69
CA TYR A 98 -10.15 3.79 4.16
C TYR A 98 -10.13 3.03 5.48
N ARG A 99 -8.96 2.54 5.91
CA ARG A 99 -8.85 1.69 7.10
C ARG A 99 -7.58 1.99 7.89
N ALA A 100 -7.67 1.78 9.20
CA ALA A 100 -6.51 1.76 10.09
C ALA A 100 -6.07 0.30 10.30
N TYR A 101 -4.79 0.04 10.09
CA TYR A 101 -4.13 -1.25 10.25
C TYR A 101 -3.39 -1.31 11.58
N ASP A 102 -3.59 -2.39 12.32
CA ASP A 102 -2.85 -2.68 13.55
C ASP A 102 -1.79 -3.77 13.28
N PRO A 103 -0.49 -3.41 13.26
CA PRO A 103 0.58 -4.37 13.01
C PRO A 103 0.76 -5.40 14.12
N LYS A 104 0.32 -5.11 15.36
CA LYS A 104 0.51 -6.02 16.50
C LYS A 104 -0.37 -7.26 16.40
N ILE A 105 -1.56 -7.10 15.82
CA ILE A 105 -2.50 -8.20 15.58
C ILE A 105 -2.55 -8.62 14.10
N GLY A 106 -1.87 -7.88 13.22
CA GLY A 106 -1.77 -8.20 11.79
C GLY A 106 -3.07 -8.02 11.01
N ARG A 107 -3.94 -7.07 11.38
CA ARG A 107 -5.30 -6.94 10.82
C ARG A 107 -5.77 -5.49 10.72
N TRP A 108 -6.78 -5.27 9.87
CA TRP A 108 -7.54 -4.02 9.85
C TRP A 108 -8.43 -3.91 11.10
N LEU A 109 -8.63 -2.69 11.59
CA LEU A 109 -9.50 -2.43 12.76
C LEU A 109 -10.98 -2.33 12.40
N SER A 110 -11.29 -1.97 11.15
CA SER A 110 -12.65 -1.84 10.64
C SER A 110 -12.95 -2.91 9.60
N ARG A 111 -14.24 -3.25 9.48
CA ARG A 111 -14.78 -4.11 8.42
C ARG A 111 -14.46 -3.48 7.06
N ASP A 112 -14.12 -4.32 6.09
CA ASP A 112 -13.87 -3.92 4.71
C ASP A 112 -15.04 -3.10 4.12
N PRO A 113 -14.82 -1.86 3.65
CA PRO A 113 -15.83 -1.05 2.99
C PRO A 113 -16.43 -1.71 1.74
N ILE A 114 -15.64 -2.50 1.00
CA ILE A 114 -16.13 -3.24 -0.19
C ILE A 114 -16.75 -4.60 0.18
N ARG A 115 -16.88 -4.88 1.49
CA ARG A 115 -17.52 -6.07 2.06
C ARG A 115 -16.90 -7.37 1.55
N GLU A 116 -17.71 -8.37 1.24
CA GLU A 116 -17.24 -9.70 0.81
C GLU A 116 -16.53 -9.67 -0.56
N THR A 117 -16.59 -8.55 -1.28
CA THR A 117 -15.75 -8.27 -2.46
C THR A 117 -14.27 -8.10 -2.09
N GLY A 118 -13.93 -7.94 -0.82
CA GLY A 118 -12.57 -8.00 -0.25
C GLY A 118 -12.18 -9.40 0.26
N GLY A 119 -13.08 -10.39 0.09
CA GLY A 119 -12.94 -11.75 0.60
C GLY A 119 -13.81 -12.01 1.82
N ILE A 120 -13.85 -13.27 2.28
CA ILE A 120 -14.74 -13.69 3.37
C ILE A 120 -14.29 -13.10 4.73
N ASN A 121 -12.99 -12.88 4.92
CA ASN A 121 -12.44 -12.30 6.14
C ASN A 121 -12.29 -10.78 5.99
N LEU A 122 -13.31 -10.05 6.43
CA LEU A 122 -13.44 -8.60 6.25
C LEU A 122 -12.46 -7.72 7.04
N TYR A 123 -11.51 -8.34 7.73
CA TYR A 123 -10.47 -7.66 8.50
C TYR A 123 -9.08 -8.22 8.16
N ALA A 124 -8.98 -9.15 7.21
CA ALA A 124 -7.71 -9.72 6.78
C ALA A 124 -6.84 -8.64 6.16
N TYR A 125 -5.55 -8.68 6.48
CA TYR A 125 -4.55 -7.87 5.82
C TYR A 125 -3.89 -8.72 4.73
N VAL A 126 -3.93 -8.26 3.47
CA VAL A 126 -3.12 -8.76 2.35
C VAL A 126 -3.13 -10.27 2.16
N THR A 127 -4.30 -10.89 2.30
CA THR A 127 -4.51 -12.36 2.25
C THR A 127 -3.55 -13.18 3.12
N SER A 128 -3.09 -12.61 4.25
CA SER A 128 -2.09 -13.21 5.15
C SER A 128 -0.71 -13.43 4.51
N ASN A 129 -0.40 -12.76 3.39
CA ASN A 129 0.90 -12.80 2.74
C ASN A 129 1.55 -11.41 2.62
N PRO A 130 1.86 -10.76 3.76
CA PRO A 130 2.37 -9.38 3.80
C PRO A 130 3.82 -9.20 3.33
N VAL A 131 4.53 -10.28 3.01
CA VAL A 131 5.91 -10.22 2.52
C VAL A 131 5.98 -9.74 1.07
N ILE A 132 4.93 -10.00 0.29
CA ILE A 132 4.88 -9.69 -1.15
C ILE A 132 3.69 -8.81 -1.55
N ASN A 133 2.65 -8.75 -0.72
CA ASN A 133 1.42 -8.02 -1.02
C ASN A 133 1.34 -6.72 -0.20
N ILE A 134 0.67 -5.72 -0.77
CA ILE A 134 0.39 -4.44 -0.12
C ILE A 134 -1.06 -4.06 -0.33
N ASP A 135 -1.64 -3.37 0.65
CA ASP A 135 -2.96 -2.74 0.54
C ASP A 135 -2.85 -1.24 0.87
N PRO A 136 -2.43 -0.40 -0.09
CA PRO A 136 -2.20 1.03 0.15
C PRO A 136 -3.46 1.82 0.50
N LYS A 137 -4.62 1.34 0.07
CA LYS A 137 -5.91 2.02 0.27
C LYS A 137 -6.64 1.50 1.51
N GLY A 138 -6.39 0.27 1.93
CA GLY A 138 -7.24 -0.41 2.86
C GLY A 138 -8.49 -0.96 2.17
N LEU A 139 -8.36 -1.46 0.95
CA LEU A 139 -9.44 -2.07 0.14
C LEU A 139 -8.96 -3.35 -0.55
N ASP A 140 -7.94 -4.02 -0.01
CA ASP A 140 -7.19 -5.11 -0.65
C ASP A 140 -8.05 -5.95 -1.60
N ILE A 141 -7.62 -6.02 -2.85
CA ILE A 141 -8.16 -6.98 -3.81
C ILE A 141 -6.99 -7.85 -4.27
N TRP A 142 -7.18 -9.14 -4.02
CA TRP A 142 -6.20 -10.20 -4.02
C TRP A 142 -5.56 -10.47 -5.39
N ILE A 143 -4.42 -11.16 -5.36
CA ILE A 143 -3.89 -11.90 -6.50
C ILE A 143 -4.63 -13.24 -6.54
N GLU A 144 -5.38 -13.53 -7.61
CA GLU A 144 -5.84 -14.90 -7.85
C GLU A 144 -4.63 -15.74 -8.27
N GLY A 145 -4.28 -16.75 -7.47
CA GLY A 145 -3.63 -17.94 -8.02
C GLY A 145 -4.67 -18.76 -8.78
N PRO A 146 -4.27 -19.74 -9.60
CA PRO A 146 -5.17 -20.45 -10.50
C PRO A 146 -6.43 -20.93 -9.76
N SER A 147 -7.54 -20.23 -9.99
CA SER A 147 -8.85 -20.74 -9.59
C SER A 147 -9.19 -21.93 -10.49
N GLY A 148 -10.12 -22.80 -10.10
CA GLY A 148 -10.36 -24.08 -10.79
C GLY A 148 -10.74 -24.00 -12.28
N SER A 149 -10.87 -22.79 -12.84
CA SER A 149 -11.09 -22.48 -14.25
C SER A 149 -10.02 -21.58 -14.88
N GLU A 150 -9.02 -21.12 -14.13
CA GLU A 150 -7.91 -20.31 -14.65
C GLU A 150 -6.66 -21.18 -14.92
N PRO A 151 -5.92 -20.91 -16.01
CA PRO A 151 -4.72 -21.67 -16.30
C PRO A 151 -3.65 -21.50 -15.21
N SER A 152 -2.70 -22.45 -15.16
CA SER A 152 -1.60 -22.36 -14.21
C SER A 152 -0.57 -21.37 -14.77
N PHE A 153 -0.08 -20.45 -13.93
CA PHE A 153 0.92 -19.40 -14.22
C PHE A 153 0.39 -18.02 -14.68
N HIS A 154 -0.63 -17.51 -14.00
CA HIS A 154 -1.07 -16.10 -14.06
C HIS A 154 -1.00 -15.38 -12.74
N GLN A 155 -0.78 -14.08 -12.84
CA GLN A 155 -0.81 -13.14 -11.75
C GLN A 155 -1.70 -11.97 -12.21
N SER A 156 -2.65 -11.58 -11.38
CA SER A 156 -3.50 -10.41 -11.61
C SER A 156 -3.30 -9.38 -10.50
N VAL A 157 -3.18 -8.11 -10.88
CA VAL A 157 -3.30 -6.97 -9.95
C VAL A 157 -4.73 -6.49 -10.05
N ASN A 158 -5.47 -6.57 -8.96
CA ASN A 158 -6.84 -6.06 -8.90
C ASN A 158 -6.86 -4.72 -8.16
N VAL A 159 -7.37 -3.68 -8.81
CA VAL A 159 -7.47 -2.34 -8.22
C VAL A 159 -8.94 -2.03 -7.97
N GLY A 160 -9.33 -2.11 -6.70
CA GLY A 160 -10.68 -1.79 -6.25
C GLY A 160 -11.00 -0.30 -6.27
N ASN A 161 -12.28 0.01 -6.45
CA ASN A 161 -12.85 1.31 -6.17
C ASN A 161 -13.99 1.22 -5.15
N MET A 162 -14.39 2.38 -4.60
CA MET A 162 -15.39 2.47 -3.53
C MET A 162 -16.79 1.93 -3.92
N ASN A 163 -17.06 1.72 -5.22
CA ASN A 163 -18.35 1.24 -5.70
C ASN A 163 -18.41 -0.30 -5.75
N GLY A 164 -17.37 -1.00 -5.30
CA GLY A 164 -17.29 -2.47 -5.35
C GLY A 164 -16.93 -3.02 -6.73
N TYR A 165 -16.52 -2.16 -7.66
CA TYR A 165 -15.91 -2.57 -8.93
C TYR A 165 -14.39 -2.64 -8.79
N TYR A 166 -13.75 -3.51 -9.56
CA TYR A 166 -12.30 -3.58 -9.68
C TYR A 166 -11.88 -3.53 -11.15
N ASP A 167 -10.71 -2.95 -11.39
CA ASP A 167 -9.98 -3.14 -12.63
C ASP A 167 -8.94 -4.25 -12.41
N SER A 168 -9.03 -5.33 -13.18
CA SER A 168 -8.04 -6.42 -13.14
C SER A 168 -6.98 -6.22 -14.22
N TYR A 169 -5.72 -6.28 -13.83
CA TYR A 169 -4.55 -6.25 -14.71
C TYR A 169 -3.81 -7.58 -14.64
N SER A 170 -3.94 -8.41 -15.66
CA SER A 170 -3.39 -9.76 -15.71
C SER A 170 -2.05 -9.86 -16.44
N PHE A 171 -1.21 -10.80 -16.01
CA PHE A 171 0.06 -11.16 -16.63
C PHE A 171 0.36 -12.65 -16.40
N GLY A 172 0.71 -13.41 -17.44
CA GLY A 172 0.95 -14.85 -17.30
C GLY A 172 0.72 -15.69 -18.56
N MET A 173 0.86 -17.02 -18.42
CA MET A 173 0.76 -18.00 -19.52
C MET A 173 -0.69 -18.40 -19.88
N ASP A 174 -1.66 -17.61 -19.45
CA ASP A 174 -3.04 -18.03 -19.38
C ASP A 174 -3.88 -17.44 -20.53
N GLY A 175 -4.07 -18.23 -21.58
CA GLY A 175 -5.04 -17.98 -22.67
C GLY A 175 -4.75 -16.79 -23.60
N HIS A 176 -3.85 -15.88 -23.22
CA HIS A 176 -3.63 -14.60 -23.90
C HIS A 176 -2.16 -14.28 -24.24
N GLY A 177 -1.24 -15.21 -23.96
CA GLY A 177 0.13 -15.24 -24.44
C GLY A 177 1.18 -14.50 -23.58
N ILE A 178 2.45 -14.89 -23.75
CA ILE A 178 3.67 -14.40 -23.08
C ILE A 178 4.27 -13.12 -23.67
N GLU A 179 3.49 -12.37 -24.44
CA GLU A 179 3.93 -11.07 -24.95
C GLU A 179 3.40 -10.03 -23.97
N GLY A 180 4.25 -9.19 -23.38
CA GLY A 180 3.96 -8.22 -22.32
C GLY A 180 2.76 -7.30 -22.58
N LYS A 181 1.58 -7.88 -22.55
CA LYS A 181 0.29 -7.31 -22.89
C LYS A 181 -0.47 -7.12 -21.60
N VAL A 182 -1.03 -5.93 -21.45
CA VAL A 182 -1.84 -5.58 -20.30
C VAL A 182 -3.29 -5.66 -20.74
N TYR A 183 -4.08 -6.44 -20.01
CA TYR A 183 -5.52 -6.58 -20.23
C TYR A 183 -6.27 -5.88 -19.10
N ARG A 184 -7.41 -5.27 -19.42
CA ARG A 184 -8.35 -4.69 -18.46
C ARG A 184 -9.63 -5.50 -18.48
N ASP A 185 -9.98 -6.07 -17.33
CA ASP A 185 -11.26 -6.73 -17.08
C ASP A 185 -12.07 -5.96 -16.02
N HIS A 186 -13.40 -5.98 -16.16
CA HIS A 186 -14.36 -5.46 -15.18
C HIS A 186 -15.08 -6.61 -14.44
N ASP A 187 -14.89 -7.86 -14.84
CA ASP A 187 -15.53 -9.06 -14.28
C ASP A 187 -14.58 -9.84 -13.34
N PRO A 188 -15.09 -10.47 -12.26
CA PRO A 188 -14.23 -11.08 -11.24
C PRO A 188 -13.76 -12.43 -11.74
N GLY A 189 -12.47 -12.73 -11.63
CA GLY A 189 -11.89 -14.01 -12.07
C GLY A 189 -11.75 -14.16 -13.59
N GLY A 190 -11.44 -13.05 -14.29
CA GLY A 190 -10.92 -13.09 -15.67
C GLY A 190 -11.88 -13.63 -16.73
N ARG A 191 -13.20 -13.45 -16.58
CA ARG A 191 -14.17 -14.04 -17.52
C ARG A 191 -14.26 -13.25 -18.83
N SER A 192 -13.50 -13.69 -19.83
CA SER A 192 -13.78 -13.63 -21.29
C SER A 192 -14.06 -12.26 -21.96
N THR A 193 -14.19 -11.15 -21.23
CA THR A 193 -14.54 -9.81 -21.77
C THR A 193 -13.39 -8.80 -21.71
N ALA A 194 -12.19 -9.24 -21.28
CA ALA A 194 -11.03 -8.38 -21.09
C ALA A 194 -10.55 -7.71 -22.40
N THR A 195 -10.29 -6.39 -22.33
CA THR A 195 -9.78 -5.61 -23.47
C THR A 195 -8.27 -5.39 -23.33
N MET A 196 -7.51 -5.66 -24.39
CA MET A 196 -6.08 -5.32 -24.43
C MET A 196 -5.91 -3.80 -24.41
N ILE A 197 -5.15 -3.30 -23.44
CA ILE A 197 -4.89 -1.86 -23.27
C ILE A 197 -3.43 -1.48 -23.55
N LEU A 198 -2.52 -2.46 -23.62
CA LEU A 198 -1.13 -2.27 -24.02
C LEU A 198 -0.58 -3.55 -24.68
N GLY A 199 0.19 -3.44 -25.76
CA GLY A 199 0.84 -4.57 -26.42
C GLY A 199 2.12 -4.16 -27.14
N GLY A 200 3.17 -4.97 -26.99
CA GLY A 200 4.45 -4.77 -27.69
C GLY A 200 4.30 -4.95 -29.21
N ARG A 201 5.10 -4.20 -29.97
CA ARG A 201 5.31 -4.42 -31.41
C ARG A 201 6.13 -5.67 -31.67
#